data_AF-B8FF88-F1
#
_entry.id   AF-B8FF88-F1
#
_cell.length_a   1.000
_cell.length_b   1.000
_cell.length_c   1.000
_cell.angle_alpha   90.00
_cell.angle_beta   90.00
_cell.angle_gamma   90.00
#
_symmetry.space_group_name_H-M   'P 1'
#
loop_
_entity.id
_entity.type
_entity.pdbx_description
1 polymer ?
#
loop_
_entity_poly.entity_id
_entity_poly.type
_entity_poly.pdbx_seq_one_letter_code
_entity_poly.pdbx_strand_id
1 'polypeptide(L)'
;MDKEIAHHVAYEAFKASSRLGPLIPLLKENCDQEEYEMLAKKIASITGDIGIEILRYVFSIYPDIENEFDRQIQKNGKLARCATQTE
;
A
#
# COMPACT_ATOMS: atom_id res chain seq x y z
N MET A 1 22.06 1.73 0.21
CA MET A 1 21.24 2.91 0.55
C MET A 1 21.54 3.27 1.99
N ASP A 2 21.46 4.53 2.40
CA ASP A 2 21.43 4.84 3.84
C ASP A 2 19.99 4.75 4.38
N LYS A 3 19.84 4.78 5.70
CA LYS A 3 18.55 4.59 6.35
C LYS A 3 17.56 5.73 6.07
N GLU A 4 18.03 6.96 5.91
CA GLU A 4 17.18 8.13 5.65
C GLU A 4 16.56 8.03 4.26
N ILE A 5 17.37 7.68 3.25
CA ILE A 5 16.89 7.43 1.89
C ILE A 5 15.94 6.23 1.88
N ALA A 6 16.25 5.15 2.60
CA ALA A 6 15.37 3.98 2.70
C ALA A 6 13.99 4.34 3.23
N HIS A 7 13.94 5.15 4.29
CA HIS A 7 12.71 5.64 4.88
C HIS A 7 11.92 6.50 3.90
N HIS A 8 12.59 7.41 3.19
CA HIS A 8 11.94 8.25 2.18
C HIS A 8 11.36 7.43 1.03
N VAL A 9 12.09 6.43 0.53
CA VAL A 9 11.62 5.51 -0.51
C VAL A 9 10.38 4.74 -0.06
N ALA A 10 10.40 4.13 1.13
CA ALA A 10 9.24 3.42 1.67
C ALA A 10 8.02 4.36 1.81
N TYR A 11 8.25 5.60 2.24
CA TYR A 11 7.19 6.58 2.45
C TYR A 11 6.51 7.00 1.15
N GLU A 12 7.30 7.33 0.12
CA GLU A 12 6.73 7.70 -1.17
C GLU A 12 6.09 6.50 -1.88
N ALA A 13 6.63 5.29 -1.74
CA ALA A 13 6.02 4.07 -2.27
C ALA A 13 4.65 3.79 -1.63
N PHE A 14 4.56 3.85 -0.29
CA PHE A 14 3.29 3.70 0.42
C PHE A 14 2.28 4.81 0.09
N LYS A 15 2.74 6.06 -0.06
CA LYS A 15 1.87 7.15 -0.52
C LYS A 15 1.35 6.95 -1.94
N ALA A 16 2.20 6.45 -2.84
CA ALA A 16 1.79 6.15 -4.21
C ALA A 16 0.69 5.07 -4.22
N SER A 17 0.85 3.98 -3.46
CA SER A 17 -0.16 2.91 -3.40
C SER A 17 -1.46 3.38 -2.75
N SER A 18 -1.39 4.10 -1.63
CA SER A 18 -2.57 4.62 -0.91
C SER A 18 -3.37 5.65 -1.71
N ARG A 19 -2.75 6.41 -2.61
CA ARG A 19 -3.44 7.36 -3.50
C ARG A 19 -4.29 6.68 -4.57
N LEU A 20 -4.02 5.42 -4.90
CA LEU A 20 -4.79 4.69 -5.92
C LEU A 20 -6.10 4.11 -5.36
N GLY A 21 -6.16 3.76 -4.07
CA GLY A 21 -7.36 3.20 -3.44
C GLY A 21 -8.62 4.05 -3.61
N PRO A 22 -8.58 5.37 -3.38
CA PRO A 22 -9.72 6.28 -3.58
C PRO A 22 -10.23 6.35 -5.02
N LEU A 23 -9.48 5.88 -6.02
CA LEU A 23 -9.97 5.82 -7.40
C LEU A 23 -11.02 4.72 -7.58
N ILE A 24 -10.99 3.65 -6.78
CA ILE A 24 -11.94 2.53 -6.91
C ILE A 24 -13.41 2.97 -6.79
N PRO A 25 -13.84 3.70 -5.73
CA PRO A 25 -15.22 4.20 -5.66
C PRO A 25 -15.53 5.19 -6.80
N LEU A 26 -14.59 6.07 -7.17
CA LEU A 26 -14.78 7.02 -8.26
C LEU A 26 -15.04 6.31 -9.60
N LEU A 27 -14.26 5.27 -9.91
CA LEU A 27 -14.43 4.46 -11.11
C LEU A 27 -15.78 3.74 -11.12
N LYS A 28 -16.19 3.19 -9.97
CA LYS A 28 -17.50 2.52 -9.82
C LYS A 28 -18.68 3.47 -10.07
N GLU A 29 -18.52 4.75 -9.75
CA GLU A 29 -19.55 5.77 -9.93
C GLU A 29 -19.64 6.33 -11.35
N ASN A 30 -18.55 6.28 -12.13
CA ASN A 30 -18.43 7.06 -13.37
C ASN A 30 -18.12 6.23 -14.63
N CYS A 31 -17.66 4.98 -14.48
CA CYS A 31 -17.34 4.09 -15.60
C CYS A 31 -18.44 3.05 -15.81
N ASP A 32 -18.52 2.49 -17.01
CA ASP A 32 -19.28 1.25 -17.21
C ASP A 32 -18.60 0.05 -16.53
N GLN A 33 -19.31 -1.08 -16.48
CA GLN A 33 -18.84 -2.26 -15.75
C GLN A 33 -17.52 -2.81 -16.30
N GLU A 34 -17.34 -2.81 -17.63
CA GLU A 34 -16.14 -3.36 -18.27
C GLU A 34 -14.92 -2.48 -17.98
N GLU A 35 -15.08 -1.16 -18.13
CA GLU A 35 -14.03 -0.19 -17.86
C GLU A 35 -13.67 -0.16 -16.36
N TYR A 36 -14.67 -0.20 -15.48
CA TYR A 36 -14.47 -0.30 -14.03
C TYR A 36 -13.65 -1.54 -13.66
N GLU A 37 -14.06 -2.73 -14.13
CA GLU A 37 -13.37 -3.99 -13.79
C GLU A 37 -11.92 -4.00 -14.28
N MET A 38 -11.70 -3.52 -15.50
CA MET A 38 -10.37 -3.43 -16.09
C MET A 38 -9.45 -2.50 -15.28
N LEU A 39 -9.93 -1.30 -14.95
CA LEU A 39 -9.14 -0.30 -14.22
C LEU A 39 -8.93 -0.70 -12.75
N ALA A 40 -9.96 -1.23 -12.08
CA ALA A 40 -9.86 -1.73 -10.71
C ALA A 40 -8.83 -2.85 -10.59
N LYS A 41 -8.80 -3.80 -11.55
CA LYS A 41 -7.81 -4.87 -11.61
C LYS A 41 -6.39 -4.33 -11.82
N LYS A 42 -6.21 -3.35 -12.71
CA LYS A 42 -4.90 -2.72 -12.95
C LYS A 42 -4.40 -1.98 -11.71
N ILE A 43 -5.28 -1.23 -11.05
CA ILE A 43 -4.96 -0.54 -9.78
C ILE A 43 -4.53 -1.56 -8.73
N ALA A 44 -5.29 -2.63 -8.53
CA ALA A 44 -4.97 -3.67 -7.55
C ALA A 44 -3.62 -4.37 -7.85
N SER A 45 -3.31 -4.62 -9.12
CA SER A 45 -2.02 -5.17 -9.54
C SER A 45 -0.87 -4.23 -9.17
N ILE A 46 -0.97 -2.96 -9.56
CA ILE A 46 0.10 -1.98 -9.33
C ILE A 46 0.31 -1.73 -7.83
N THR A 47 -0.76 -1.65 -7.03
CA THR A 47 -0.61 -1.49 -5.57
C THR A 47 0.03 -2.71 -4.94
N GLY A 48 -0.29 -3.93 -5.42
CA GLY A 48 0.37 -5.17 -5.02
C GLY A 48 1.86 -5.18 -5.36
N ASP A 49 2.21 -4.82 -6.60
CA ASP A 49 3.59 -4.77 -7.08
C ASP A 49 4.43 -3.77 -6.28
N ILE A 50 3.90 -2.60 -5.92
CA ILE A 50 4.58 -1.66 -5.02
C ILE A 50 4.90 -2.31 -3.66
N GLY A 51 3.94 -3.05 -3.11
CA GLY A 51 4.11 -3.77 -1.84
C GLY A 51 5.20 -4.84 -1.92
N ILE A 52 5.19 -5.65 -2.97
CA ILE A 52 6.09 -6.79 -3.14
C ILE A 52 7.49 -6.36 -3.58
N GLU A 53 7.60 -5.45 -4.54
CA GLU A 53 8.88 -5.14 -5.19
C GLU A 53 9.65 -4.03 -4.44
N ILE A 54 8.95 -3.03 -3.89
CA ILE A 54 9.59 -1.88 -3.24
C ILE A 54 9.55 -2.02 -1.72
N LEU A 55 8.35 -2.10 -1.13
CA LEU A 55 8.21 -2.06 0.33
C LEU A 55 8.84 -3.27 0.99
N ARG A 56 8.58 -4.48 0.49
CA ARG A 56 9.19 -5.71 1.01
C ARG A 56 10.71 -5.69 0.92
N TYR A 57 11.28 -5.18 -0.18
CA TYR A 57 12.72 -5.02 -0.32
C TYR A 57 13.27 -4.09 0.77
N VAL A 58 12.68 -2.90 0.95
CA VAL A 58 13.12 -1.94 1.96
C VAL A 58 13.00 -2.53 3.37
N PHE A 59 11.86 -3.14 3.71
CA PHE A 59 11.62 -3.71 5.04
C PHE A 59 12.53 -4.90 5.35
N SER A 60 12.90 -5.70 4.34
CA SER A 60 13.85 -6.80 4.53
C SER A 60 15.26 -6.33 4.93
N ILE A 61 15.65 -5.11 4.55
CA ILE A 61 16.97 -4.53 4.88
C ILE A 61 16.87 -3.61 6.11
N TYR A 62 15.74 -2.93 6.30
CA TYR A 62 15.49 -1.96 7.37
C TYR A 62 14.16 -2.27 8.11
N PRO A 63 14.11 -3.35 8.92
CA PRO A 63 12.87 -3.81 9.55
C PRO A 63 12.30 -2.83 10.59
N ASP A 64 13.12 -1.93 11.13
CA ASP A 64 12.66 -0.89 12.04
C ASP A 64 11.82 0.19 11.34
N ILE A 65 12.00 0.37 10.03
CA ILE A 65 11.14 1.21 9.20
C ILE A 65 9.74 0.57 9.07
N GLU A 66 9.64 -0.73 8.84
CA GLU A 66 8.35 -1.45 8.78
C GLU A 66 7.52 -1.22 10.06
N ASN A 67 8.16 -1.39 11.22
CA ASN A 67 7.54 -1.15 12.52
C ASN A 67 7.03 0.29 12.68
N GLU A 68 7.70 1.28 12.09
CA GLU A 68 7.25 2.67 12.11
C GLU A 68 6.01 2.87 11.23
N PHE A 69 5.96 2.24 10.06
CA PHE A 69 4.80 2.29 9.18
C PHE A 69 3.58 1.64 9.84
N ASP A 70 3.76 0.47 10.47
CA ASP A 70 2.69 -0.19 11.20
C ASP A 70 2.11 0.68 12.31
N ARG A 71 2.98 1.38 13.07
CA ARG A 71 2.54 2.36 14.08
C ARG A 71 1.76 3.51 13.46
N GLN A 72 2.22 4.06 12.33
CA GLN A 72 1.53 5.16 11.66
C GLN A 72 0.19 4.74 11.05
N ILE A 73 0.10 3.54 10.48
CA ILE A 73 -1.14 2.96 9.98
C ILE A 73 -2.13 2.78 11.13
N GLN A 74 -1.71 2.24 12.27
CA GLN A 74 -2.57 2.09 13.46
C GLN A 74 -3.05 3.43 14.01
N LYS A 75 -2.20 4.46 13.97
CA LYS A 75 -2.52 5.81 14.48
C LYS A 75 -3.50 6.57 13.57
N ASN A 76 -3.32 6.47 12.26
CA ASN A 76 -4.03 7.29 11.27
C ASN A 76 -5.19 6.54 10.58
N GLY A 77 -5.14 5.20 10.52
CA GLY A 77 -6.17 4.34 9.98
C GLY A 77 -7.09 3.83 11.09
N LYS A 78 -8.29 4.42 11.25
CA LYS A 78 -9.32 3.79 12.08
C LYS A 78 -9.80 2.48 11.40
N LEU A 79 -9.34 1.37 11.97
CA LEU A 79 -9.80 -0.04 11.91
C LEU A 79 -9.41 -0.89 10.68
N ALA A 80 -8.57 -1.92 10.89
CA ALA A 80 -9.02 -3.32 11.05
C ALA A 80 -7.84 -4.17 11.58
N ARG A 81 -8.04 -4.86 12.71
CA ARG A 81 -7.22 -6.04 13.01
C ARG A 81 -7.45 -7.04 11.87
N CYS A 82 -6.48 -7.21 10.99
CA CYS A 82 -6.35 -8.49 10.32
C CYS A 82 -5.65 -9.41 11.32
N ALA A 83 -6.46 -10.07 12.14
CA ALA A 83 -6.00 -11.18 12.93
C ALA A 83 -5.39 -12.22 11.98
N THR A 84 -4.09 -12.42 12.09
CA THR A 84 -3.48 -13.72 11.81
C THR A 84 -2.97 -14.24 13.14
N GLN A 85 -3.92 -14.77 13.93
CA GLN A 85 -3.63 -15.92 14.79
C GLN A 85 -4.06 -17.15 14.01
N THR A 86 -3.08 -17.94 13.57
CA THR A 86 -3.08 -19.39 13.26
C THR A 86 -1.73 -19.63 12.58
N GLU A 87 -0.76 -20.38 13.10
CA GLU A 87 -0.63 -21.30 14.24
C GLU A 87 0.79 -21.16 14.83
#